data_AF-A0A357B291-F1
#
_entry.id   AF-A0A357B291-F1
#
_cell.length_a   1.000
_cell.length_b   1.000
_cell.length_c   1.000
_cell.angle_alpha   90.00
_cell.angle_beta   90.00
_cell.angle_gamma   90.00
#
_symmetry.space_group_name_H-M   'P 1'
#
loop_
_entity.id
_entity.type
_entity.pdbx_description
1 polymer ?
#
loop_
_entity_poly.entity_id
_entity_poly.type
_entity_poly.pdbx_seq_one_letter_code
_entity_poly.pdbx_strand_id
1 'polypeptide(L)'
;TGEGVHIVTVNDYLARRDSEWMGKVHRFMGLSVGLIVHGLSPDERRAAYAADITYGTNNEMGFDYLRDNMAIYKNQMVQRGHAFAIVDEVDSILIDEARTPLIISGQGDESTDLYRRADELVRSLKKVVYASVDEKAEEDDSLDADYVVDEKARSATLTARGTEKAERYFGLENLSDLENSTLAHHINQALKAHGVMKRDIDYVVKDGEVLIVDEFTGRLMLGRRYSEGLHQAIEAKE
;
A
#
# COMPACT_ATOMS: atom_id res chain seq x y z
N THR A 1 -39.41 0.30 2.84
CA THR A 1 -38.46 0.18 3.97
C THR A 1 -37.81 1.52 4.30
N GLY A 2 -37.56 2.41 3.32
CA GLY A 2 -36.92 3.72 3.57
C GLY A 2 -35.39 3.63 3.72
N GLU A 3 -34.83 2.44 3.53
CA GLU A 3 -33.40 2.13 3.71
C GLU A 3 -32.55 2.42 2.46
N GLY A 4 -33.18 2.87 1.36
CA GLY A 4 -32.54 3.19 0.09
C GLY A 4 -32.45 2.01 -0.88
N VAL A 5 -32.44 2.32 -2.18
CA VAL A 5 -32.21 1.37 -3.28
C VAL A 5 -31.10 1.89 -4.17
N HIS A 6 -30.12 1.05 -4.50
CA HIS A 6 -29.07 1.38 -5.46
C HIS A 6 -29.39 0.78 -6.82
N ILE A 7 -29.40 1.62 -7.86
CA ILE A 7 -29.51 1.19 -9.26
C ILE A 7 -28.13 1.39 -9.90
N VAL A 8 -27.49 0.28 -10.23
CA VAL A 8 -26.11 0.23 -10.71
C VAL A 8 -26.12 0.08 -12.23
N THR A 9 -25.41 0.95 -12.94
CA THR A 9 -25.22 0.88 -14.39
C THR A 9 -23.73 0.84 -14.75
N VAL A 10 -23.43 0.57 -16.02
CA VAL A 10 -22.05 0.41 -16.51
C VAL A 10 -21.29 1.73 -16.63
N ASN A 11 -21.98 2.87 -16.80
CA ASN A 11 -21.32 4.17 -16.96
C ASN A 11 -22.18 5.36 -16.50
N ASP A 12 -21.52 6.48 -16.23
CA ASP A 12 -22.11 7.71 -15.71
C ASP A 12 -23.18 8.31 -16.64
N TYR A 13 -23.05 8.11 -17.96
CA TYR A 13 -24.03 8.60 -18.92
C TYR A 13 -25.37 7.87 -18.76
N LEU A 14 -25.34 6.53 -18.65
CA LEU A 14 -26.54 5.73 -18.42
C LEU A 14 -27.16 6.04 -17.05
N ALA A 15 -26.34 6.08 -16.00
CA ALA A 15 -26.80 6.45 -14.65
C ALA A 15 -27.53 7.81 -14.66
N ARG A 16 -26.94 8.83 -15.30
CA ARG A 16 -27.54 10.16 -15.42
C ARG A 16 -28.84 10.12 -16.21
N ARG A 17 -28.80 9.58 -17.43
CA ARG A 17 -29.97 9.48 -18.32
C ARG A 17 -31.14 8.80 -17.61
N ASP A 18 -30.90 7.69 -16.95
CA ASP A 18 -31.95 6.88 -16.35
C ASP A 18 -32.49 7.52 -15.06
N SER A 19 -31.61 8.16 -14.27
CA SER A 19 -32.03 8.97 -13.11
C SER A 19 -32.91 10.16 -13.51
N GLU A 20 -32.65 10.79 -14.65
CA GLU A 20 -33.44 11.92 -15.15
C GLU A 20 -34.74 11.47 -15.80
N TRP A 21 -34.70 10.37 -16.55
CA TRP A 21 -35.83 9.85 -17.29
C TRP A 21 -36.83 9.14 -16.37
N MET A 22 -36.39 8.13 -15.61
CA MET A 22 -37.24 7.40 -14.66
C MET A 22 -37.49 8.18 -13.38
N GLY A 23 -36.58 9.09 -13.01
CA GLY A 23 -36.80 9.93 -11.85
C GLY A 23 -38.03 10.85 -11.96
N LYS A 24 -38.57 11.09 -13.16
CA LYS A 24 -39.87 11.75 -13.32
C LYS A 24 -41.01 10.94 -12.68
N VAL A 25 -41.00 9.62 -12.87
CA VAL A 25 -42.00 8.71 -12.31
C VAL A 25 -41.82 8.59 -10.80
N HIS A 26 -40.59 8.37 -10.34
CA HIS A 26 -40.28 8.24 -8.91
C HIS A 26 -40.67 9.50 -8.13
N ARG A 27 -40.30 10.69 -8.64
CA ARG A 27 -40.68 11.97 -8.03
C ARG A 27 -42.19 12.21 -8.07
N PHE A 28 -42.88 11.81 -9.14
CA PHE A 28 -44.34 11.86 -9.20
C PHE A 28 -44.99 11.01 -8.10
N MET A 29 -44.39 9.88 -7.74
CA MET A 29 -44.82 9.02 -6.64
C MET A 29 -44.34 9.49 -5.24
N GLY A 30 -43.68 10.66 -5.15
CA GLY A 30 -43.20 11.23 -3.89
C GLY A 30 -41.85 10.69 -3.42
N LEU A 31 -41.11 9.96 -4.25
CA LEU A 31 -39.78 9.43 -3.93
C LEU A 31 -38.68 10.40 -4.38
N SER A 32 -37.62 10.48 -3.58
CA SER A 32 -36.41 11.21 -3.90
C SER A 32 -35.45 10.37 -4.74
N VAL A 33 -34.71 11.02 -5.65
CA VAL A 33 -33.77 10.37 -6.56
C VAL A 33 -32.41 11.04 -6.47
N GLY A 34 -31.40 10.27 -6.12
CA GLY A 34 -29.99 10.65 -6.09
C GLY A 34 -29.24 10.11 -7.30
N LEU A 35 -28.12 10.75 -7.61
CA LEU A 35 -27.21 10.34 -8.69
C LEU A 35 -25.77 10.42 -8.17
N ILE A 36 -25.03 9.32 -8.32
CA ILE A 36 -23.63 9.18 -8.00
C ILE A 36 -22.86 9.03 -9.31
N VAL A 37 -22.01 10.01 -9.59
CA VAL A 37 -21.16 10.10 -10.79
C VAL A 37 -19.81 10.67 -10.40
N HIS A 38 -18.85 10.62 -11.32
CA HIS A 38 -17.54 11.20 -11.11
C HIS A 38 -17.60 12.71 -10.82
N GLY A 39 -16.71 13.19 -9.95
CA GLY A 39 -16.54 14.61 -9.64
C GLY A 39 -17.44 15.19 -8.54
N LEU A 40 -18.36 14.40 -7.96
CA LEU A 40 -19.16 14.84 -6.82
C LEU A 40 -18.34 14.97 -5.54
N SER A 41 -18.57 16.05 -4.80
CA SER A 41 -18.04 16.25 -3.46
C SER A 41 -18.65 15.26 -2.45
N PRO A 42 -17.99 15.03 -1.29
CA PRO A 42 -18.53 14.15 -0.25
C PRO A 42 -19.93 14.54 0.23
N ASP A 43 -20.22 15.84 0.30
CA ASP A 43 -21.52 16.33 0.74
C ASP A 43 -22.62 16.07 -0.30
N GLU A 44 -22.30 16.24 -1.58
CA GLU A 44 -23.22 15.89 -2.68
C GLU A 44 -23.48 14.38 -2.73
N ARG A 45 -22.46 13.55 -2.52
CA ARG A 45 -22.60 12.09 -2.43
C ARG A 45 -23.50 11.69 -1.26
N ARG A 46 -23.29 12.28 -0.09
CA ARG A 46 -24.13 12.02 1.09
C ARG A 46 -25.59 12.40 0.85
N ALA A 47 -25.84 13.53 0.19
CA ALA A 47 -27.19 13.93 -0.20
C ALA A 47 -27.81 12.95 -1.21
N ALA A 48 -27.03 12.46 -2.18
CA ALA A 48 -27.49 11.48 -3.16
C ALA A 48 -27.83 10.13 -2.51
N TYR A 49 -26.96 9.58 -1.65
CA TYR A 49 -27.24 8.33 -0.94
C TYR A 49 -28.39 8.43 0.06
N ALA A 50 -28.69 9.63 0.57
CA ALA A 50 -29.85 9.87 1.42
C ALA A 50 -31.18 9.78 0.67
N ALA A 51 -31.17 9.81 -0.67
CA ALA A 51 -32.37 9.66 -1.48
C ALA A 51 -32.93 8.23 -1.47
N ASP A 52 -34.24 8.09 -1.66
CA ASP A 52 -34.94 6.79 -1.67
C ASP A 52 -34.37 5.85 -2.74
N ILE A 53 -34.00 6.39 -3.90
CA ILE A 53 -33.39 5.67 -5.02
C ILE A 53 -32.13 6.40 -5.43
N THR A 54 -31.00 5.69 -5.50
CA THR A 54 -29.71 6.24 -5.92
C THR A 54 -29.23 5.54 -7.18
N TYR A 55 -29.06 6.29 -8.27
CA TYR A 55 -28.42 5.78 -9.49
C TYR A 55 -26.92 6.02 -9.43
N GLY A 56 -26.13 5.12 -10.00
CA GLY A 56 -24.70 5.34 -10.17
C GLY A 56 -24.00 4.15 -10.81
N THR A 57 -22.68 4.21 -10.88
CA THR A 57 -21.87 3.12 -11.44
C THR A 57 -21.32 2.21 -10.35
N ASN A 58 -20.98 0.98 -10.73
CA ASN A 58 -20.31 0.02 -9.84
C ASN A 58 -19.02 0.59 -9.24
N ASN A 59 -18.22 1.29 -10.05
CA ASN A 59 -16.95 1.88 -9.67
C ASN A 59 -17.14 2.98 -8.63
N GLU A 60 -18.04 3.93 -8.88
CA GLU A 60 -18.24 5.04 -7.95
C GLU A 60 -18.82 4.55 -6.61
N MET A 61 -19.81 3.66 -6.65
CA MET A 61 -20.38 3.08 -5.43
C MET A 61 -19.39 2.19 -4.67
N GLY A 62 -18.57 1.41 -5.39
CA GLY A 62 -17.54 0.58 -4.79
C GLY A 62 -16.41 1.39 -4.15
N PHE A 63 -15.95 2.46 -4.81
CA PHE A 63 -14.95 3.34 -4.23
C PHE A 63 -15.49 4.15 -3.05
N ASP A 64 -16.76 4.56 -3.05
CA ASP A 64 -17.39 5.17 -1.87
C ASP A 64 -17.45 4.21 -0.69
N TYR A 65 -17.75 2.93 -0.94
CA TYR A 65 -17.68 1.91 0.10
C TYR A 65 -16.27 1.77 0.67
N LEU A 66 -15.24 1.71 -0.19
CA LEU A 66 -13.85 1.63 0.26
C LEU A 66 -13.42 2.89 1.05
N ARG A 67 -13.78 4.09 0.58
CA ARG A 67 -13.50 5.36 1.26
C ARG A 67 -14.19 5.43 2.62
N ASP A 68 -15.43 4.97 2.73
CA ASP A 68 -16.17 4.94 3.99
C ASP A 68 -15.50 4.02 5.03
N ASN A 69 -14.87 2.93 4.59
CA ASN A 69 -14.09 2.04 5.47
C ASN A 69 -12.71 2.60 5.85
N MET A 70 -12.24 3.64 5.16
CA MET A 70 -11.02 4.38 5.51
C MET A 70 -11.31 5.65 6.32
N ALA A 71 -12.58 6.04 6.46
CA ALA A 71 -12.96 7.24 7.18
C ALA A 71 -12.67 7.12 8.68
N ILE A 72 -12.05 8.16 9.25
CA ILE A 72 -11.70 8.20 10.68
C ILE A 72 -12.97 8.42 11.53
N TYR A 73 -13.87 9.27 11.03
CA TYR A 73 -15.08 9.65 11.74
C TYR A 73 -16.33 9.28 10.94
N LYS A 74 -17.35 8.80 11.65
CA LYS A 74 -18.64 8.39 11.05
C LYS A 74 -19.32 9.49 10.23
N ASN A 75 -19.13 10.76 10.59
CA ASN A 75 -19.70 11.89 9.85
C ASN A 75 -19.03 12.15 8.49
N GLN A 76 -17.87 11.54 8.23
CA GLN A 76 -17.18 11.62 6.95
C GLN A 76 -17.73 10.59 5.95
N MET A 77 -18.42 9.55 6.42
CA MET A 77 -19.04 8.54 5.57
C MET A 77 -20.11 9.16 4.66
N VAL A 78 -20.23 8.62 3.45
CA VAL A 78 -21.21 9.08 2.44
C VAL A 78 -22.35 8.10 2.23
N GLN A 79 -22.10 6.79 2.38
CA GLN A 79 -23.14 5.77 2.24
C GLN A 79 -23.93 5.58 3.54
N ARG A 80 -25.10 4.94 3.40
CA ARG A 80 -25.99 4.64 4.54
C ARG A 80 -26.36 3.16 4.67
N GLY A 81 -25.53 2.26 4.12
CA GLY A 81 -25.72 0.81 4.10
C GLY A 81 -26.06 0.26 2.71
N HIS A 82 -26.30 -1.05 2.64
CA HIS A 82 -26.50 -1.80 1.39
C HIS A 82 -27.79 -2.63 1.44
N ALA A 83 -28.94 -1.94 1.53
CA ALA A 83 -30.23 -2.61 1.74
C ALA A 83 -30.70 -3.39 0.50
N PHE A 84 -30.60 -2.79 -0.69
CA PHE A 84 -31.00 -3.43 -1.94
C PHE A 84 -30.27 -2.81 -3.15
N ALA A 85 -29.85 -3.66 -4.08
CA ALA A 85 -29.20 -3.24 -5.32
C ALA A 85 -29.85 -3.92 -6.53
N ILE A 86 -30.13 -3.14 -7.57
CA ILE A 86 -30.53 -3.61 -8.89
C ILE A 86 -29.37 -3.30 -9.83
N VAL A 87 -28.81 -4.34 -10.43
CA VAL A 87 -27.67 -4.22 -11.35
C VAL A 87 -28.20 -4.33 -12.78
N ASP A 88 -28.09 -3.23 -13.52
CA ASP A 88 -28.29 -3.21 -14.96
C ASP A 88 -27.04 -3.78 -15.66
N GLU A 89 -27.22 -4.47 -16.79
CA GLU A 89 -26.13 -5.16 -17.52
C GLU A 89 -25.29 -6.07 -16.58
N VAL A 90 -26.00 -6.97 -15.88
CA VAL A 90 -25.43 -7.81 -14.80
C VAL A 90 -24.24 -8.67 -15.23
N ASP A 91 -24.23 -9.14 -16.47
CA ASP A 91 -23.13 -9.91 -17.05
C ASP A 91 -21.87 -9.04 -17.21
N SER A 92 -22.03 -7.83 -17.74
CA SER A 92 -20.91 -6.89 -17.88
C SER A 92 -20.28 -6.55 -16.52
N ILE A 93 -21.10 -6.28 -15.51
CA ILE A 93 -20.62 -5.83 -14.19
C ILE A 93 -20.10 -6.97 -13.32
N LEU A 94 -20.88 -8.06 -13.17
CA LEU A 94 -20.56 -9.13 -12.22
C LEU A 94 -19.70 -10.25 -12.81
N ILE A 95 -19.51 -10.30 -14.13
CA ILE A 95 -18.65 -11.29 -14.79
C ILE A 95 -17.42 -10.60 -15.39
N ASP A 96 -17.62 -9.66 -16.32
CA ASP A 96 -16.50 -9.11 -17.10
C ASP A 96 -15.64 -8.14 -16.29
N GLU A 97 -16.25 -7.21 -15.55
CA GLU A 97 -15.55 -6.22 -14.73
C GLU A 97 -15.06 -6.78 -13.39
N ALA A 98 -15.74 -7.80 -12.84
CA ALA A 98 -15.38 -8.44 -11.57
C ALA A 98 -13.97 -9.09 -11.58
N ARG A 99 -13.33 -9.22 -12.74
CA ARG A 99 -11.95 -9.72 -12.87
C ARG A 99 -10.90 -8.77 -12.31
N THR A 100 -11.20 -7.48 -12.20
CA THR A 100 -10.28 -6.46 -11.69
C THR A 100 -10.79 -5.93 -10.36
N PRO A 101 -10.03 -6.06 -9.26
CA PRO A 101 -10.45 -5.54 -7.97
C PRO A 101 -10.43 -4.01 -7.94
N LEU A 102 -11.31 -3.42 -7.13
CA LEU A 102 -11.25 -2.00 -6.77
C LEU A 102 -10.18 -1.80 -5.69
N ILE A 103 -9.17 -0.97 -6.00
CA ILE A 103 -8.03 -0.72 -5.12
C ILE A 103 -7.87 0.79 -4.92
N ILE A 104 -7.84 1.23 -3.66
CA ILE A 104 -7.35 2.55 -3.28
C ILE A 104 -5.88 2.41 -2.90
N SER A 105 -4.99 2.86 -3.77
CA SER A 105 -3.59 3.01 -3.43
C SER A 105 -3.38 4.35 -2.73
N GLY A 106 -3.05 4.32 -1.44
CA GLY A 106 -2.49 5.48 -0.76
C GLY A 106 -1.04 5.70 -1.16
N GLN A 107 -0.59 6.94 -1.19
CA GLN A 107 0.84 7.19 -0.90
C GLN A 107 1.04 6.67 0.52
N GLY A 108 1.91 5.67 0.71
CA GLY A 108 2.29 5.27 2.05
C GLY A 108 2.78 6.51 2.79
N ASP A 109 2.30 6.72 4.02
CA ASP A 109 2.79 7.79 4.88
C ASP A 109 4.32 7.82 4.84
N GLU A 110 4.89 9.02 4.75
CA GLU A 110 6.33 9.29 4.65
C GLU A 110 7.11 8.49 5.71
N SER A 111 7.60 7.32 5.31
CA SER A 111 8.63 6.55 6.01
C SER A 111 10.02 6.97 5.55
N THR A 112 10.14 8.02 4.72
CA THR A 112 11.43 8.54 4.25
C THR A 112 12.38 8.84 5.41
N ASP A 113 11.86 9.35 6.53
CA ASP A 113 12.70 9.63 7.71
C ASP A 113 13.17 8.35 8.42
N LEU A 114 12.32 7.31 8.52
CA LEU A 114 12.73 6.03 9.10
C LEU A 114 13.73 5.30 8.22
N TYR A 115 13.54 5.30 6.90
CA TYR A 115 14.52 4.74 5.95
C TYR A 115 15.86 5.50 6.03
N ARG A 116 15.83 6.83 6.10
CA ARG A 116 17.02 7.67 6.26
C ARG A 116 17.75 7.38 7.59
N ARG A 117 17.02 7.32 8.71
CA ARG A 117 17.61 7.04 10.03
C ARG A 117 18.16 5.61 10.13
N ALA A 118 17.48 4.63 9.51
CA ALA A 118 17.97 3.26 9.43
C ALA A 118 19.23 3.17 8.54
N ASP A 119 19.27 3.88 7.42
CA ASP A 119 20.46 4.01 6.57
C ASP A 119 21.65 4.61 7.34
N GLU A 120 21.43 5.72 8.05
CA GLU A 120 22.45 6.36 8.89
C GLU A 120 23.03 5.41 9.94
N LEU A 121 22.18 4.63 10.62
CA LEU A 121 22.62 3.59 11.53
C LEU A 121 23.50 2.58 10.80
N VAL A 122 23.00 1.96 9.72
CA VAL A 122 23.69 0.86 9.03
C VAL A 122 25.04 1.30 8.45
N ARG A 123 25.17 2.56 7.99
CA ARG A 123 26.47 3.15 7.58
C ARG A 123 27.50 3.20 8.71
N SER A 124 27.05 3.36 9.95
CA SER A 124 27.92 3.39 11.13
C SER A 124 28.33 1.99 11.62
N LEU A 125 27.65 0.94 11.14
CA LEU A 125 27.89 -0.44 11.55
C LEU A 125 29.03 -1.10 10.76
N LYS A 126 29.84 -1.87 11.46
CA LYS A 126 30.91 -2.69 10.88
C LYS A 126 30.35 -4.02 10.39
N LYS A 127 30.58 -4.35 9.12
CA LYS A 127 30.09 -5.60 8.49
C LYS A 127 31.17 -6.65 8.34
N VAL A 128 30.77 -7.91 8.38
CA VAL A 128 31.57 -9.06 7.92
C VAL A 128 30.77 -9.85 6.89
N VAL A 129 31.44 -10.36 5.87
CA VAL A 129 30.82 -11.09 4.75
C VAL A 129 31.35 -12.52 4.75
N TYR A 130 30.46 -13.49 4.79
CA TYR A 130 30.79 -14.92 4.66
C TYR A 130 30.19 -15.49 3.38
N ALA A 131 30.89 -16.47 2.79
CA ALA A 131 30.42 -17.20 1.61
C ALA A 131 29.21 -18.11 1.92
N SER A 132 29.15 -18.63 3.14
CA SER A 132 27.98 -19.27 3.73
C SER A 132 28.17 -19.25 5.24
N VAL A 133 27.16 -18.85 5.99
CA VAL A 133 27.20 -18.88 7.45
C VAL A 133 26.86 -20.30 7.90
N ASP A 134 27.83 -21.05 8.42
CA ASP A 134 27.51 -22.15 9.31
C ASP A 134 26.91 -21.52 10.57
N GLU A 135 25.75 -22.01 11.02
CA GLU A 135 24.82 -21.45 12.04
C GLU A 135 25.42 -20.91 13.37
N LYS A 136 26.74 -20.94 13.55
CA LYS A 136 27.48 -20.52 14.76
C LYS A 136 28.25 -19.21 14.64
N ALA A 137 28.27 -18.53 13.49
CA ALA A 137 29.01 -17.26 13.38
C ALA A 137 28.22 -16.04 13.90
N GLU A 138 26.87 -16.10 13.91
CA GLU A 138 26.01 -15.00 14.37
C GLU A 138 26.02 -14.84 15.90
N GLU A 139 26.36 -15.91 16.63
CA GLU A 139 26.40 -15.99 18.11
C GLU A 139 27.83 -16.00 18.68
N ASP A 140 28.86 -15.80 17.84
CA ASP A 140 30.23 -15.74 18.33
C ASP A 140 30.50 -14.36 18.97
N ASP A 141 30.44 -14.29 20.30
CA ASP A 141 30.74 -13.09 21.10
C ASP A 141 32.13 -12.50 20.83
N SER A 142 33.05 -13.26 20.20
CA SER A 142 34.38 -12.78 19.82
C SER A 142 34.42 -12.05 18.47
N LEU A 143 33.31 -12.02 17.74
CA LEU A 143 33.22 -11.42 16.42
C LEU A 143 33.20 -9.88 16.51
N ASP A 144 34.26 -9.23 16.01
CA ASP A 144 34.34 -7.78 15.90
C ASP A 144 33.57 -7.26 14.66
N ALA A 145 32.27 -7.57 14.61
CA ALA A 145 31.31 -7.11 13.60
C ALA A 145 29.96 -6.79 14.24
N ASP A 146 29.29 -5.78 13.70
CA ASP A 146 27.95 -5.36 14.13
C ASP A 146 26.84 -6.04 13.30
N TYR A 147 27.14 -6.50 12.09
CA TYR A 147 26.23 -7.35 11.32
C TYR A 147 26.98 -8.29 10.38
N VAL A 148 26.33 -9.39 10.05
CA VAL A 148 26.85 -10.46 9.20
C VAL A 148 26.06 -10.49 7.89
N VAL A 149 26.77 -10.69 6.78
CA VAL A 149 26.17 -10.89 5.45
C VAL A 149 26.49 -12.30 4.97
N ASP A 150 25.46 -13.06 4.62
CA ASP A 150 25.59 -14.33 3.91
C ASP A 150 25.36 -14.10 2.42
N GLU A 151 26.42 -14.23 1.61
CA GLU A 151 26.32 -14.01 0.16
C GLU A 151 25.52 -15.12 -0.55
N LYS A 152 25.55 -16.36 -0.06
CA LYS A 152 24.86 -17.49 -0.69
C LYS A 152 23.38 -17.49 -0.35
N ALA A 153 23.02 -17.16 0.90
CA ALA A 153 21.64 -16.99 1.33
C ALA A 153 21.07 -15.62 0.95
N ARG A 154 21.91 -14.69 0.50
CA ARG A 154 21.54 -13.29 0.17
C ARG A 154 20.80 -12.61 1.33
N SER A 155 21.30 -12.81 2.55
CA SER A 155 20.75 -12.27 3.80
C SER A 155 21.78 -11.41 4.55
N ALA A 156 21.28 -10.52 5.40
CA ALA A 156 22.08 -9.73 6.31
C ALA A 156 21.37 -9.62 7.67
N THR A 157 22.08 -9.93 8.76
CA THR A 157 21.52 -10.05 10.11
C THR A 157 22.41 -9.32 11.12
N LEU A 158 21.82 -8.63 12.10
CA LEU A 158 22.58 -8.01 13.20
C LEU A 158 23.22 -9.09 14.08
N THR A 159 24.42 -8.80 14.58
CA THR A 159 24.99 -9.53 15.72
C THR A 159 24.42 -8.96 17.02
N ALA A 160 24.63 -9.65 18.16
CA ALA A 160 24.25 -9.12 19.48
C ALA A 160 24.81 -7.70 19.72
N ARG A 161 26.05 -7.45 19.28
CA ARG A 161 26.68 -6.12 19.34
C ARG A 161 26.02 -5.10 18.42
N GLY A 162 25.57 -5.51 17.23
CA GLY A 162 24.80 -4.65 16.33
C GLY A 162 23.45 -4.27 16.91
N THR A 163 22.75 -5.22 17.52
CA THR A 163 21.48 -5.01 18.21
C THR A 163 21.63 -3.97 19.33
N GLU A 164 22.66 -4.12 20.17
CA GLU A 164 22.91 -3.17 21.27
C GLU A 164 23.21 -1.75 20.75
N LYS A 165 23.93 -1.63 19.63
CA LYS A 165 24.17 -0.33 18.98
C LYS A 165 22.89 0.27 18.40
N ALA A 166 22.04 -0.55 17.78
CA ALA A 166 20.77 -0.12 17.24
C ALA A 166 19.83 0.40 18.34
N GLU A 167 19.73 -0.34 19.45
CA GLU A 167 18.97 0.05 20.64
C GLU A 167 19.45 1.38 21.21
N ARG A 168 20.78 1.54 21.36
CA ARG A 168 21.37 2.82 21.82
C ARG A 168 21.13 3.98 20.86
N TYR A 169 21.17 3.74 19.54
CA TYR A 169 20.94 4.78 18.53
C TYR A 169 19.49 5.27 18.52
N PHE A 170 18.53 4.35 18.68
CA PHE A 170 17.11 4.67 18.68
C PHE A 170 16.54 4.96 20.07
N GLY A 171 17.32 4.76 21.14
CA GLY A 171 16.90 5.00 22.52
C GLY A 171 15.89 3.96 23.03
N LEU A 172 16.08 2.70 22.66
CA LEU A 172 15.19 1.58 22.97
C LEU A 172 15.75 0.71 24.08
N GLU A 173 14.86 0.08 24.86
CA GLU A 173 15.25 -0.94 25.84
C GLU A 173 15.47 -2.31 25.19
N ASN A 174 14.63 -2.68 24.21
CA ASN A 174 14.74 -3.92 23.47
C ASN A 174 14.20 -3.77 22.05
N LEU A 175 15.04 -4.02 21.04
CA LEU A 175 14.65 -3.95 19.62
C LEU A 175 13.63 -5.02 19.23
N SER A 176 13.56 -6.13 19.98
CA SER A 176 12.73 -7.29 19.67
C SER A 176 11.28 -7.15 20.16
N ASP A 177 10.96 -6.05 20.86
CA ASP A 177 9.60 -5.81 21.35
C ASP A 177 8.63 -5.57 20.19
N LEU A 178 7.37 -6.01 20.35
CA LEU A 178 6.34 -5.93 19.31
C LEU A 178 6.10 -4.49 18.83
N GLU A 179 6.22 -3.52 19.73
CA GLU A 179 6.07 -2.09 19.45
C GLU A 179 7.17 -1.57 18.49
N ASN A 180 8.35 -2.20 18.49
CA ASN A 180 9.50 -1.85 17.67
C ASN A 180 9.58 -2.64 16.35
N SER A 181 8.61 -3.51 16.07
CA SER A 181 8.60 -4.39 14.88
C SER A 181 8.74 -3.63 13.56
N THR A 182 8.07 -2.48 13.42
CA THR A 182 8.19 -1.65 12.22
C THR A 182 9.61 -1.11 12.04
N LEU A 183 10.25 -0.65 13.12
CA LEU A 183 11.62 -0.14 13.06
C LEU A 183 12.61 -1.27 12.77
N ALA A 184 12.46 -2.42 13.42
CA ALA A 184 13.27 -3.61 13.17
C ALA A 184 13.19 -4.03 11.70
N HIS A 185 12.00 -3.96 11.10
CA HIS A 185 11.82 -4.20 9.66
C HIS A 185 12.62 -3.22 8.80
N HIS A 186 12.59 -1.92 9.09
CA HIS A 186 13.36 -0.91 8.33
C HIS A 186 14.87 -1.12 8.47
N ILE A 187 15.36 -1.45 9.67
CA ILE A 187 16.77 -1.78 9.89
C ILE A 187 17.17 -3.00 9.06
N ASN A 188 16.35 -4.06 9.06
CA ASN A 188 16.61 -5.25 8.26
C ASN A 188 16.64 -4.96 6.74
N GLN A 189 15.74 -4.11 6.24
CA GLN A 189 15.80 -3.70 4.82
C GLN A 189 17.05 -2.87 4.51
N ALA A 190 17.47 -1.98 5.40
CA ALA A 190 18.70 -1.20 5.25
C ALA A 190 19.95 -2.11 5.27
N LEU A 191 20.02 -3.08 6.19
CA LEU A 191 21.09 -4.08 6.23
C LEU A 191 21.17 -4.87 4.92
N LYS A 192 20.03 -5.30 4.40
CA LYS A 192 19.97 -6.01 3.11
C LYS A 192 20.42 -5.11 1.94
N ALA A 193 19.99 -3.85 1.92
CA ALA A 193 20.41 -2.89 0.91
C ALA A 193 21.93 -2.66 0.91
N HIS A 194 22.58 -2.58 2.07
CA HIS A 194 24.04 -2.36 2.20
C HIS A 194 24.88 -3.64 2.11
N GLY A 195 24.35 -4.75 2.59
CA GLY A 195 25.03 -6.03 2.69
C GLY A 195 24.98 -6.81 1.39
N VAL A 196 23.78 -6.92 0.80
CA VAL A 196 23.48 -7.87 -0.28
C VAL A 196 23.35 -7.17 -1.63
N MET A 197 22.69 -6.02 -1.68
CA MET A 197 22.37 -5.34 -2.94
C MET A 197 23.56 -4.54 -3.46
N LYS A 198 24.05 -4.90 -4.66
CA LYS A 198 25.22 -4.31 -5.31
C LYS A 198 24.78 -3.42 -6.48
N ARG A 199 25.21 -2.15 -6.45
CA ARG A 199 25.08 -1.22 -7.58
C ARG A 199 25.82 -1.78 -8.79
N ASP A 200 25.24 -1.57 -9.98
CA ASP A 200 25.69 -2.07 -11.28
C ASP A 200 25.62 -3.59 -11.48
N ILE A 201 25.08 -4.34 -10.50
CA ILE A 201 24.83 -5.79 -10.60
C ILE A 201 23.35 -6.08 -10.39
N ASP A 202 22.80 -5.67 -9.24
CA ASP A 202 21.41 -5.91 -8.88
C ASP A 202 20.51 -4.73 -9.31
N TYR A 203 21.04 -3.51 -9.27
CA TYR A 203 20.34 -2.29 -9.64
C TYR A 203 21.30 -1.24 -10.18
N VAL A 204 20.78 -0.25 -10.90
CA VAL A 204 21.50 0.96 -11.32
C VAL A 204 20.72 2.19 -10.88
N VAL A 205 21.42 3.30 -10.65
CA VAL A 205 20.79 4.59 -10.36
C VAL A 205 20.91 5.47 -11.59
N LYS A 206 19.78 5.90 -12.14
CA LYS A 206 19.73 6.77 -13.33
C LYS A 206 18.69 7.85 -13.11
N ASP A 207 19.08 9.11 -13.36
CA ASP A 207 18.22 10.29 -13.20
C ASP A 207 17.59 10.41 -11.80
N GLY A 208 18.28 9.89 -10.78
CA GLY A 208 17.80 9.85 -9.38
C GLY A 208 16.86 8.68 -9.07
N GLU A 209 16.57 7.80 -10.03
CA GLU A 209 15.71 6.63 -9.83
C GLU A 209 16.51 5.33 -9.77
N VAL A 210 16.10 4.42 -8.88
CA VAL A 210 16.65 3.07 -8.77
C VAL A 210 15.96 2.15 -9.78
N LEU A 211 16.73 1.62 -10.73
CA LEU A 211 16.25 0.69 -11.76
C LEU A 211 16.83 -0.70 -11.51
N ILE A 212 15.96 -1.71 -11.45
CA ILE A 212 16.35 -3.11 -11.23
C ILE A 212 17.05 -3.67 -12.46
N VAL A 213 18.14 -4.41 -12.26
CA VAL A 213 18.83 -5.17 -13.29
C VAL A 213 18.43 -6.64 -13.19
N ASP A 214 18.03 -7.23 -14.31
CA ASP A 214 17.77 -8.67 -14.39
C ASP A 214 19.09 -9.46 -14.31
N GLU A 215 19.22 -10.33 -13.31
CA GLU A 215 20.46 -11.08 -13.01
C GLU A 215 20.91 -12.01 -14.15
N PHE A 216 19.99 -12.48 -15.00
CA PHE A 216 20.30 -13.40 -16.09
C PHE A 216 20.64 -12.67 -17.39
N THR A 217 19.95 -11.57 -17.68
CA THR A 217 20.02 -10.89 -18.98
C THR A 217 20.75 -9.54 -18.92
N GLY A 218 21.00 -8.99 -17.74
CA GLY A 218 21.58 -7.65 -17.55
C GLY A 218 20.68 -6.51 -18.02
N ARG A 219 19.40 -6.78 -18.32
CA ARG A 219 18.46 -5.77 -18.82
C ARG A 219 17.85 -4.97 -17.68
N LEU A 220 17.60 -3.69 -17.94
CA LEU A 220 16.88 -2.81 -17.03
C LEU A 220 15.39 -3.16 -17.01
N MET A 221 14.86 -3.45 -15.83
CA MET A 221 13.44 -3.74 -15.62
C MET A 221 12.68 -2.47 -15.27
N LEU A 222 12.36 -1.67 -16.29
CA LEU A 222 11.62 -0.42 -16.12
C LEU A 222 10.24 -0.65 -15.47
N GLY A 223 9.89 0.19 -14.50
CA GLY A 223 8.61 0.12 -13.78
C GLY A 223 8.49 -0.99 -12.75
N ARG A 224 9.54 -1.80 -12.52
CA ARG A 224 9.57 -2.78 -11.43
C ARG A 224 10.23 -2.20 -10.18
N ARG A 225 9.70 -2.60 -9.02
CA ARG A 225 10.22 -2.26 -7.69
C ARG A 225 10.46 -3.52 -6.87
N TYR A 226 11.40 -3.46 -5.95
CA TYR A 226 11.57 -4.51 -4.95
C TYR A 226 10.44 -4.44 -3.91
N SER A 227 9.99 -5.59 -3.42
CA SER A 227 8.92 -5.69 -2.42
C SER A 227 9.42 -5.42 -0.99
N GLU A 228 8.51 -5.43 -0.02
CA GLU A 228 8.81 -5.38 1.43
C GLU A 228 9.61 -4.14 1.89
N GLY A 229 9.55 -3.04 1.15
CA GLY A 229 10.29 -1.81 1.51
C GLY A 229 11.77 -1.80 1.11
N LEU A 230 12.26 -2.87 0.48
CA LEU A 230 13.67 -2.95 0.05
C LEU A 230 14.00 -1.90 -1.01
N HIS A 231 13.05 -1.55 -1.88
CA HIS A 231 13.28 -0.54 -2.92
C HIS A 231 13.57 0.83 -2.29
N GLN A 232 12.76 1.23 -1.31
CA GLN A 232 12.92 2.46 -0.55
C GLN A 232 14.22 2.46 0.27
N ALA A 233 14.62 1.31 0.83
CA ALA A 233 15.90 1.17 1.52
C ALA A 233 17.10 1.34 0.57
N ILE A 234 17.00 0.89 -0.68
CA ILE A 234 18.03 1.12 -1.71
C ILE A 234 18.02 2.59 -2.14
N GLU A 235 16.85 3.20 -2.32
CA GLU A 235 16.74 4.64 -2.61
C GLU A 235 17.37 5.49 -1.50
N ALA A 236 17.18 5.14 -0.23
CA ALA A 236 17.81 5.84 0.90
C ALA A 236 19.33 5.63 1.00
N LYS A 237 19.84 4.51 0.47
CA LYS A 237 21.27 4.18 0.46
C LYS A 237 22.06 4.97 -0.60
N GLU A 238 21.43 5.40 -1.68
CA GLU A 238 22.09 6.04 -2.84
C GLU A 238 22.03 7.57 -2.78
#